data_AF-A0A3B1DVX5-F1
#
_entry.id   AF-A0A3B1DVX5-F1
#
_cell.length_a   1.000
_cell.length_b   1.000
_cell.length_c   1.000
_cell.angle_alpha   90.00
_cell.angle_beta   90.00
_cell.angle_gamma   90.00
#
_symmetry.space_group_name_H-M   'P 1'
#
loop_
_entity.id
_entity.type
_entity.pdbx_description
1 polymer ?
#
loop_
_entity_poly.entity_id
_entity_poly.type
_entity_poly.pdbx_seq_one_letter_code
_entity_poly.pdbx_strand_id
1 'polypeptide(L)'
;MTQFSKIFVLFSTVLSLLFLGIISVNLAGGINWEAEAAGRSDADPLSKYYFTRSEGENPTYTATNGITDKKEGSPSPVLAKKILDARKKIQTEQNALLEQQEKDIKDYEARIEAEKPLIQLDIPAIIKRIENLHKQLEEIEQQIAEAQKISTEKIKATQVIERNTSDRRLDVSRLKIELDELRTDRSRLEDQIVVMKDTLVRLKGINIRLNNRNKQLKK
;
A
#
# COMPACT_ATOMS: atom_id res chain seq x y z
N MET A 1 37.66 41.02 92.65
CA MET A 1 37.20 40.41 91.38
C MET A 1 37.63 41.31 90.23
N THR A 2 38.57 40.84 89.42
CA THR A 2 39.23 41.61 88.35
C THR A 2 38.26 41.84 87.18
N GLN A 3 38.32 43.02 86.56
CA GLN A 3 37.37 43.46 85.52
C GLN A 3 37.27 42.51 84.31
N PHE A 4 38.34 41.76 84.02
CA PHE A 4 38.36 40.72 83.00
C PHE A 4 37.34 39.61 83.22
N SER A 5 37.07 39.23 84.47
CA SER A 5 36.08 38.18 84.78
C SER A 5 34.65 38.63 84.47
N LYS A 6 34.34 39.93 84.57
CA LYS A 6 33.01 40.48 84.26
C LYS A 6 32.76 40.52 82.75
N ILE A 7 33.77 40.89 81.97
CA ILE A 7 33.70 40.92 80.50
C ILE A 7 33.54 39.50 79.96
N PHE A 8 34.26 38.53 80.52
CA PHE A 8 34.16 37.14 80.08
C PHE A 8 32.79 36.52 80.37
N VAL A 9 32.18 36.85 81.52
CA VAL A 9 30.81 36.41 81.85
C VAL A 9 29.80 37.04 80.89
N LEU A 10 29.89 38.34 80.61
CA LEU A 10 29.02 39.01 79.64
C LEU A 10 29.14 38.36 78.25
N PHE A 11 30.36 38.14 77.77
CA PHE A 11 30.59 37.50 76.48
C PHE A 11 30.04 36.06 76.43
N SER A 12 30.29 35.26 77.47
CA SER A 12 29.77 33.89 77.59
C SER A 12 28.24 33.84 77.61
N THR A 13 27.59 34.80 78.29
CA THR A 13 26.12 34.87 78.33
C THR A 13 25.53 35.28 76.99
N VAL A 14 26.13 36.24 76.28
CA VAL A 14 25.70 36.64 74.94
C VAL A 14 25.89 35.49 73.94
N LEU A 15 27.02 34.79 74.00
CA LEU A 15 27.28 33.65 73.12
C LEU A 15 26.30 32.50 73.39
N SER A 16 25.99 32.23 74.65
CA SER A 16 25.00 31.21 75.02
C SER A 16 23.60 31.59 74.54
N LEU A 17 23.21 32.86 74.64
CA LEU A 17 21.93 33.36 74.11
C LEU A 17 21.87 33.27 72.57
N LEU A 18 22.97 33.52 71.86
CA LEU A 18 23.05 33.34 70.41
C LEU A 18 22.92 31.87 70.00
N PHE A 19 23.62 30.96 70.69
CA PHE A 19 23.47 29.53 70.45
C PHE A 19 22.04 29.04 70.73
N LEU A 20 21.42 29.53 71.82
CA LEU A 20 20.04 29.21 72.16
C LEU A 20 19.06 29.76 71.13
N GLY A 21 19.33 30.96 70.59
CA GLY A 21 18.62 31.54 69.45
C GLY A 21 18.70 30.67 68.20
N ILE A 22 19.88 30.24 67.79
CA ILE A 22 20.08 29.36 66.62
C ILE A 22 19.42 27.99 66.82
N ILE A 23 19.48 27.43 68.04
CA ILE A 23 18.80 26.17 68.38
C ILE A 23 17.28 26.35 68.30
N SER A 24 16.74 27.46 68.84
CA SER A 24 15.30 27.73 68.82
C SER A 24 14.76 27.93 67.39
N VAL A 25 15.52 28.58 66.50
CA VAL A 25 15.14 28.73 65.09
C VAL A 25 15.19 27.39 64.35
N ASN A 26 16.17 26.52 64.64
CA ASN A 26 16.19 25.17 64.07
C ASN A 26 15.04 24.28 64.58
N LEU A 27 14.65 24.42 65.84
CA LEU A 27 13.54 23.67 66.44
C LEU A 27 12.17 24.12 65.92
N ALA A 28 11.97 25.43 65.70
CA ALA A 28 10.67 25.99 65.29
C ALA A 28 10.54 26.23 63.77
N GLY A 29 11.65 26.34 63.04
CA GLY A 29 11.68 26.73 61.61
C GLY A 29 12.36 25.73 60.68
N GLY A 30 12.74 24.54 61.16
CA GLY A 30 13.31 23.50 60.31
C GLY A 30 12.35 22.99 59.25
N ILE A 31 12.88 22.50 58.12
CA ILE A 31 12.09 21.82 57.09
C ILE A 31 11.41 20.61 57.73
N ASN A 32 10.09 20.50 57.57
CA ASN A 32 9.36 19.31 57.96
C ASN A 32 9.68 18.17 56.98
N TRP A 33 10.70 17.38 57.32
CA TRP A 33 11.16 16.25 56.52
C TRP A 33 10.12 15.13 56.43
N GLU A 34 9.20 15.01 57.39
CA GLU A 34 8.11 14.04 57.33
C GLU A 34 7.06 14.47 56.30
N ALA A 35 6.73 15.77 56.24
CA ALA A 35 5.89 16.32 55.19
C ALA A 35 6.55 16.26 53.81
N GLU A 36 7.87 16.41 53.74
CA GLU A 36 8.62 16.27 52.48
C GLU A 36 8.69 14.79 52.04
N ALA A 37 8.85 13.85 52.97
CA ALA A 37 8.81 12.41 52.70
C ALA A 37 7.42 11.92 52.24
N ALA A 38 6.35 12.57 52.70
CA ALA A 38 4.98 12.26 52.29
C ALA A 38 4.63 12.70 50.87
N GLY A 39 5.49 13.51 50.23
CA GLY A 39 5.25 14.09 48.91
C GLY A 39 4.19 15.19 48.97
N ARG A 40 4.48 16.36 48.38
CA ARG A 40 3.53 17.50 48.39
C ARG A 40 2.39 17.35 47.36
N SER A 41 2.53 16.48 46.36
CA SER A 41 1.58 16.26 45.24
C SER A 41 2.04 15.09 44.36
N ASP A 42 1.14 14.48 43.57
CA ASP A 42 1.47 13.50 42.50
C ASP A 42 2.47 14.05 41.47
N ALA A 43 2.59 15.38 41.37
CA ALA A 43 3.56 16.07 40.52
C ALA A 43 4.98 16.13 41.12
N ASP A 44 5.16 15.82 42.41
CA ASP A 44 6.48 15.78 43.03
C ASP A 44 7.21 14.50 42.60
N PRO A 45 8.40 14.57 41.97
CA PRO A 45 9.18 13.40 41.60
C PRO A 45 9.49 12.47 42.78
N LEU A 46 9.49 13.01 44.01
CA LEU A 46 9.71 12.26 45.24
C LEU A 46 8.52 11.37 45.64
N SER A 47 7.31 11.62 45.11
CA SER A 47 6.11 10.79 45.34
C SER A 47 6.29 9.33 44.91
N LYS A 48 7.27 9.06 44.04
CA LYS A 48 7.66 7.71 43.60
C LYS A 48 8.48 6.94 44.64
N TYR A 49 8.85 7.55 45.76
CA TYR A 49 9.69 6.95 46.78
C TYR A 49 8.94 6.79 48.11
N TYR A 50 9.08 5.63 48.73
CA TYR A 50 8.57 5.35 50.07
C TYR A 50 9.73 5.35 51.07
N PHE A 51 9.54 6.05 52.19
CA PHE A 51 10.51 6.13 53.28
C PHE A 51 10.03 5.30 54.47
N THR A 52 10.78 4.28 54.86
CA THR A 52 10.44 3.40 55.98
C THR A 52 11.49 3.50 57.09
N ARG A 53 11.06 3.41 58.34
CA ARG A 53 11.91 3.41 59.53
C ARG A 53 11.98 2.00 60.12
N SER A 54 13.18 1.50 60.37
CA SER A 54 13.37 0.22 61.07
C SER A 54 13.13 0.37 62.57
N GLU A 55 12.46 -0.61 63.17
CA GLU A 55 12.25 -0.71 64.62
C GLU A 55 13.42 -1.47 65.28
N GLY A 56 13.91 -1.00 66.43
CA GLY A 56 15.03 -1.62 67.16
C GLY A 56 15.93 -0.63 67.91
N GLU A 57 17.02 -1.14 68.50
CA GLU A 57 17.97 -0.37 69.33
C GLU A 57 18.72 0.74 68.57
N ASN A 58 18.82 0.62 67.23
CA ASN A 58 19.35 1.64 66.33
C ASN A 58 18.41 1.86 65.13
N PRO A 59 17.38 2.73 65.23
CA PRO A 59 16.44 2.94 64.15
C PRO A 59 17.09 3.64 62.95
N THR A 60 16.87 3.11 61.75
CA THR A 60 17.39 3.68 60.51
C THR A 60 16.27 3.85 59.49
N TYR A 61 16.37 4.90 58.68
CA TYR A 61 15.50 5.19 57.55
C TYR A 61 16.08 4.58 56.27
N THR A 62 15.20 4.02 55.45
CA THR A 62 15.49 3.55 54.10
C THR A 62 14.57 4.21 53.09
N ALA A 63 15.09 4.60 51.93
CA ALA A 63 14.31 5.09 50.80
C ALA A 63 14.18 3.96 49.78
N THR A 64 12.95 3.64 49.38
CA THR A 64 12.66 2.60 48.39
C THR A 64 11.87 3.21 47.25
N ASN A 65 12.31 2.99 46.01
CA ASN A 65 11.55 3.41 44.85
C ASN A 65 10.31 2.51 44.68
N GLY A 66 9.12 3.10 44.71
CA GLY A 66 7.83 2.39 44.64
C GLY A 66 7.50 1.77 43.29
N ILE A 67 8.29 2.06 42.25
CA ILE A 67 8.09 1.47 40.90
C ILE A 67 9.07 0.30 40.69
N THR A 68 10.29 0.40 41.22
CA THR A 68 11.36 -0.57 40.95
C THR A 68 11.73 -1.43 42.16
N ASP A 69 11.15 -1.15 43.33
CA ASP A 69 11.43 -1.76 44.64
C ASP A 69 12.91 -1.72 45.06
N LYS A 70 13.71 -0.87 44.43
CA LYS A 70 15.13 -0.70 44.75
C LYS A 70 15.31 0.24 45.92
N LYS A 71 16.21 -0.14 46.83
CA LYS A 71 16.63 0.68 47.97
C LYS A 71 17.72 1.66 47.53
N GLU A 72 17.54 2.93 47.84
CA GLU A 72 18.50 3.98 47.50
C GLU A 72 19.52 4.21 48.63
N GLY A 73 20.76 3.80 48.36
CA GLY A 73 21.91 3.93 49.25
C GLY A 73 21.82 3.10 50.53
N SER A 74 22.79 3.27 51.43
CA SER A 74 22.82 2.56 52.72
C SER A 74 21.85 3.17 53.74
N PRO A 75 21.21 2.38 54.62
CA PRO A 75 20.32 2.89 55.67
C PRO A 75 20.95 3.99 56.52
N SER A 76 20.16 4.96 56.98
CA SER A 76 20.67 6.13 57.74
C SER A 76 19.73 6.48 58.89
N PRO A 77 20.24 6.83 60.09
CA PRO A 77 19.38 7.28 61.21
C PRO A 77 18.68 8.61 60.93
N VAL A 78 19.11 9.35 59.89
CA VAL A 78 18.56 10.66 59.51
C VAL A 78 17.69 10.55 58.26
N LEU A 79 16.39 10.87 58.38
CA LEU A 79 15.41 10.89 57.27
C LEU A 79 15.81 11.86 56.16
N ALA A 80 16.25 13.07 56.52
CA ALA A 80 16.68 14.10 55.56
C ALA A 80 17.77 13.59 54.59
N LYS A 81 18.69 12.76 55.08
CA LYS A 81 19.75 12.16 54.25
C LYS A 81 19.16 11.22 53.20
N LYS A 82 18.12 10.46 53.54
CA LYS A 82 17.45 9.53 52.62
C LYS A 82 16.63 10.25 51.56
N ILE A 83 15.94 11.33 51.95
CA ILE A 83 15.23 12.20 51.00
C ILE A 83 16.21 12.80 49.99
N LEU A 84 17.36 13.27 50.46
CA LEU A 84 18.40 13.85 49.60
C LEU A 84 19.04 12.80 48.67
N ASP A 85 19.25 11.57 49.13
CA ASP A 85 19.72 10.46 48.29
C ASP A 85 18.72 10.16 47.16
N ALA A 86 17.41 10.09 47.47
CA ALA A 86 16.36 9.88 46.47
C ALA A 86 16.29 11.04 45.44
N ARG A 87 16.41 12.29 45.90
CA ARG A 87 16.46 13.46 45.00
C ARG A 87 17.67 13.47 44.08
N LYS A 88 18.84 13.12 44.61
CA LYS A 88 20.05 12.96 43.79
C LYS A 88 19.84 11.90 42.72
N LYS A 89 19.22 10.76 43.08
CA LYS A 89 18.92 9.69 42.14
C LYS A 89 18.02 10.18 41.01
N ILE A 90 16.90 10.82 41.34
CA ILE A 90 15.97 11.43 40.36
C ILE A 90 16.72 12.39 39.45
N GLN A 91 17.54 13.28 40.01
CA GLN A 91 18.31 14.25 39.24
C GLN A 91 19.30 13.56 38.28
N THR A 92 19.99 12.50 38.72
CA THR A 92 20.89 11.76 37.85
C THR A 92 20.17 11.05 36.70
N GLU A 93 18.99 10.48 36.96
CA GLU A 93 18.18 9.81 35.93
C GLU A 93 17.62 10.81 34.93
N GLN A 94 17.15 11.97 35.40
CA GLN A 94 16.67 13.04 34.53
C GLN A 94 17.79 13.61 33.66
N ASN A 95 18.98 13.85 34.23
CA ASN A 95 20.12 14.33 33.46
C ASN A 95 20.56 13.30 32.40
N ALA A 96 20.59 12.01 32.76
CA ALA A 96 20.92 10.94 31.80
C ALA A 96 19.89 10.86 30.66
N LEU A 97 18.59 11.03 30.96
CA LEU A 97 17.54 11.08 29.95
C LEU A 97 17.69 12.30 29.04
N LEU A 98 17.98 13.48 29.60
CA LEU A 98 18.20 14.70 28.83
C LEU A 98 19.41 14.56 27.91
N GLU A 99 20.55 14.05 28.41
CA GLU A 99 21.74 13.80 27.60
C GLU A 99 21.44 12.82 26.45
N GLN A 100 20.66 11.78 26.71
CA GLN A 100 20.23 10.85 25.66
C GLN A 100 19.33 11.53 24.63
N GLN A 101 18.32 12.28 25.08
CA GLN A 101 17.41 12.98 24.19
C GLN A 101 18.13 14.04 23.33
N GLU A 102 19.07 14.79 23.90
CA GLU A 102 19.89 15.74 23.15
C GLU A 102 20.72 15.05 22.06
N LYS A 103 21.25 13.86 22.35
CA LYS A 103 21.97 13.05 21.37
C LYS A 103 21.03 12.57 20.26
N ASP A 104 19.86 12.06 20.61
CA ASP A 104 18.87 11.55 19.65
C ASP A 104 18.36 12.67 18.75
N ILE A 105 18.06 13.86 19.31
CA ILE A 105 17.67 15.04 18.54
C ILE A 105 18.74 15.38 17.51
N LYS A 106 20.02 15.42 17.90
CA LYS A 106 21.13 15.70 16.97
C LYS A 106 21.25 14.64 15.86
N ASP A 107 21.04 13.36 16.16
CA ASP A 107 21.04 12.31 15.14
C ASP A 107 19.88 12.48 14.15
N TYR A 108 18.68 12.77 14.65
CA TYR A 108 17.51 13.02 13.80
C TYR A 108 17.67 14.27 12.95
N GLU A 109 18.21 15.37 13.49
CA GLU A 109 18.51 16.58 12.72
C GLU A 109 19.51 16.30 11.58
N ALA A 110 20.57 15.53 11.87
CA ALA A 110 21.54 15.13 10.86
C ALA A 110 20.93 14.26 9.76
N ARG A 111 20.04 13.32 10.11
CA ARG A 111 19.30 12.50 9.15
C ARG A 111 18.37 13.33 8.27
N ILE A 112 17.62 14.25 8.88
CA ILE A 112 16.72 15.15 8.15
C ILE A 112 17.49 15.99 7.13
N GLU A 113 18.62 16.58 7.53
CA GLU A 113 19.44 17.38 6.62
C GLU A 113 20.09 16.52 5.51
N ALA A 114 20.42 15.26 5.78
CA ALA A 114 20.92 14.33 4.76
C ALA A 114 19.82 13.89 3.76
N GLU A 115 18.59 13.69 4.22
CA GLU A 115 17.48 13.19 3.37
C GLU A 115 16.78 14.29 2.57
N LYS A 116 16.73 15.52 3.09
CA LYS A 116 16.12 16.68 2.44
C LYS A 116 16.56 16.92 0.98
N PRO A 117 17.86 16.89 0.61
CA PRO A 117 18.27 17.04 -0.78
C PRO A 117 17.86 15.84 -1.65
N LEU A 118 17.78 14.63 -1.10
CA LEU A 118 17.31 13.45 -1.82
C LEU A 118 15.84 13.60 -2.20
N ILE A 119 15.00 14.01 -1.25
CA ILE A 119 13.58 14.27 -1.48
C ILE A 119 13.37 15.35 -2.54
N GLN A 120 14.18 16.43 -2.52
CA GLN A 120 14.13 17.49 -3.53
C GLN A 120 14.47 17.01 -4.95
N LEU A 121 15.29 15.97 -5.07
CA LEU A 121 15.65 15.36 -6.35
C LEU A 121 14.64 14.28 -6.79
N ASP A 122 14.13 13.51 -5.84
CA ASP A 122 13.22 12.39 -6.11
C ASP A 122 11.84 12.86 -6.55
N ILE A 123 11.28 13.91 -5.94
CA ILE A 123 9.96 14.44 -6.31
C ILE A 123 9.89 14.79 -7.82
N PRO A 124 10.78 15.61 -8.40
CA PRO A 124 10.73 15.92 -9.82
C PRO A 124 11.05 14.71 -10.70
N ALA A 125 11.89 13.78 -10.25
CA ALA A 125 12.16 12.54 -10.99
C ALA A 125 10.91 11.65 -11.08
N ILE A 126 10.17 11.52 -9.98
CA ILE A 126 8.88 10.81 -9.92
C ILE A 126 7.85 11.49 -10.82
N ILE A 127 7.74 12.83 -10.78
CA ILE A 127 6.83 13.58 -11.66
C ILE A 127 7.15 13.31 -13.13
N LYS A 128 8.43 13.41 -13.54
CA LYS A 128 8.85 13.07 -14.92
C LYS A 128 8.53 11.64 -15.30
N ARG A 129 8.67 10.70 -14.36
CA ARG A 129 8.32 9.30 -14.60
C ARG A 129 6.82 9.13 -14.81
N ILE A 130 5.99 9.80 -14.02
CA ILE A 130 4.53 9.81 -14.17
C ILE A 130 4.14 10.39 -15.52
N GLU A 131 4.71 11.52 -15.93
CA GLU A 131 4.46 12.13 -17.25
C GLU A 131 4.82 11.20 -18.40
N ASN A 132 5.97 10.52 -18.31
CA ASN A 132 6.39 9.56 -19.33
C ASN A 132 5.42 8.36 -19.41
N LEU A 133 4.97 7.84 -18.27
CA LEU A 133 4.00 6.75 -18.22
C LEU A 133 2.65 7.15 -18.83
N HIS A 134 2.19 8.38 -18.60
CA HIS A 134 0.97 8.88 -19.25
C HIS A 134 1.13 8.94 -20.77
N LYS A 135 2.25 9.45 -21.28
CA LYS A 135 2.52 9.46 -22.73
C LYS A 135 2.55 8.06 -23.33
N GLN A 136 3.17 7.11 -22.65
CA GLN A 136 3.19 5.71 -23.09
C GLN A 136 1.79 5.09 -23.12
N LEU A 137 0.94 5.42 -22.13
CA LEU A 137 -0.45 4.97 -22.13
C LEU A 137 -1.23 5.56 -23.31
N GLU A 138 -1.12 6.86 -23.56
CA GLU A 138 -1.76 7.52 -24.71
C GLU A 138 -1.32 6.90 -26.05
N GLU A 139 -0.02 6.63 -26.21
CA GLU A 139 0.50 5.95 -27.41
C GLU A 139 -0.06 4.53 -27.56
N ILE A 140 -0.15 3.76 -26.47
CA ILE A 140 -0.75 2.42 -26.50
C ILE A 140 -2.24 2.48 -26.84
N GLU A 141 -2.99 3.44 -26.28
CA GLU A 141 -4.41 3.63 -26.60
C GLU A 141 -4.62 3.95 -28.08
N GLN A 142 -3.76 4.80 -28.66
CA GLN A 142 -3.78 5.09 -30.10
C GLN A 142 -3.50 3.83 -30.94
N GLN A 143 -2.48 3.05 -30.56
CA GLN A 143 -2.16 1.78 -31.25
C GLN A 143 -3.31 0.77 -31.16
N ILE A 144 -3.99 0.69 -30.01
CA ILE A 144 -5.16 -0.17 -29.82
C ILE A 144 -6.30 0.28 -30.74
N ALA A 145 -6.60 1.59 -30.78
CA ALA A 145 -7.65 2.13 -31.63
C ALA A 145 -7.37 1.90 -33.13
N GLU A 146 -6.13 2.06 -33.56
CA GLU A 146 -5.71 1.79 -34.94
C GLU A 146 -5.81 0.29 -35.27
N ALA A 147 -5.34 -0.59 -34.39
CA ALA A 147 -5.44 -2.04 -34.57
C ALA A 147 -6.90 -2.51 -34.63
N GLN A 148 -7.78 -1.93 -33.80
CA GLN A 148 -9.22 -2.20 -33.85
C GLN A 148 -9.82 -1.77 -35.20
N LYS A 149 -9.48 -0.57 -35.69
CA LYS A 149 -9.94 -0.10 -37.00
C LYS A 149 -9.52 -1.06 -38.11
N ILE A 150 -8.24 -1.43 -38.18
CA ILE A 150 -7.72 -2.38 -39.17
C ILE A 150 -8.42 -3.74 -39.06
N SER A 151 -8.64 -4.24 -37.83
CA SER A 151 -9.36 -5.50 -37.60
C SER A 151 -10.80 -5.43 -38.13
N THR A 152 -11.53 -4.37 -37.83
CA THR A 152 -12.91 -4.20 -38.32
C THR A 152 -12.98 -4.09 -39.84
N GLU A 153 -12.03 -3.43 -40.48
CA GLU A 153 -11.94 -3.33 -41.94
C GLU A 153 -11.67 -4.71 -42.57
N LYS A 154 -10.74 -5.48 -42.00
CA LYS A 154 -10.45 -6.85 -42.45
C LYS A 154 -11.64 -7.78 -42.27
N ILE A 155 -12.37 -7.69 -41.16
CA ILE A 155 -13.58 -8.48 -40.92
C ILE A 155 -14.64 -8.15 -41.99
N LYS A 156 -14.88 -6.86 -42.26
CA LYS A 156 -15.82 -6.44 -43.31
C LYS A 156 -15.41 -6.96 -44.69
N ALA A 157 -14.14 -6.82 -45.06
CA ALA A 157 -13.63 -7.34 -46.33
C ALA A 157 -13.80 -8.87 -46.44
N THR A 158 -13.53 -9.59 -45.35
CA THR A 158 -13.69 -11.05 -45.28
C THR A 158 -15.16 -11.44 -45.47
N GLN A 159 -16.10 -10.77 -44.79
CA GLN A 159 -17.53 -11.02 -44.95
C GLN A 159 -18.02 -10.80 -46.40
N VAL A 160 -17.50 -9.78 -47.09
CA VAL A 160 -17.83 -9.54 -48.50
C VAL A 160 -17.30 -10.68 -49.37
N ILE A 161 -16.06 -11.13 -49.15
CA ILE A 161 -15.47 -12.26 -49.88
C ILE A 161 -16.26 -13.55 -49.63
N GLU A 162 -16.66 -13.82 -48.39
CA GLU A 162 -17.45 -15.00 -48.03
C GLU A 162 -18.82 -14.99 -48.72
N ARG A 163 -19.52 -13.85 -48.70
CA ARG A 163 -20.81 -13.69 -49.42
C ARG A 163 -20.65 -13.93 -50.92
N ASN A 164 -19.69 -13.24 -51.55
CA ASN A 164 -19.42 -13.42 -52.97
C ASN A 164 -19.03 -14.87 -53.31
N THR A 165 -18.28 -15.55 -52.44
CA THR A 165 -17.91 -16.95 -52.63
C THR A 165 -19.11 -17.87 -52.49
N SER A 166 -20.01 -17.59 -51.54
CA SER A 166 -21.28 -18.32 -51.38
C SER A 166 -22.16 -18.16 -52.62
N ASP A 167 -22.34 -16.93 -53.10
CA ASP A 167 -23.16 -16.64 -54.28
C ASP A 167 -22.59 -17.34 -55.53
N ARG A 168 -21.27 -17.27 -55.73
CA ARG A 168 -20.61 -17.99 -56.83
C ARG A 168 -20.76 -19.51 -56.73
N ARG A 169 -20.77 -20.08 -55.52
CA ARG A 169 -21.01 -21.53 -55.33
C ARG A 169 -22.44 -21.91 -55.72
N LEU A 170 -23.41 -21.07 -55.37
CA LEU A 170 -24.81 -21.28 -55.76
C LEU A 170 -24.97 -21.18 -57.28
N ASP A 171 -24.36 -20.18 -57.92
CA ASP A 171 -24.38 -20.00 -59.38
C ASP A 171 -23.76 -21.19 -60.11
N VAL A 172 -22.59 -21.68 -59.66
CA VAL A 172 -21.95 -22.86 -60.24
C VAL A 172 -22.85 -24.10 -60.08
N SER A 173 -23.49 -24.26 -58.93
CA SER A 173 -24.43 -25.37 -58.71
C SER A 173 -25.62 -25.29 -59.66
N ARG A 174 -26.18 -24.09 -59.85
CA ARG A 174 -27.30 -23.86 -60.76
C ARG A 174 -26.91 -24.13 -62.22
N LEU A 175 -25.80 -23.55 -62.68
CA LEU A 175 -25.30 -23.75 -64.05
C LEU A 175 -24.99 -25.22 -64.34
N LYS A 176 -24.54 -25.98 -63.34
CA LYS A 176 -24.32 -27.42 -63.48
C LYS A 176 -25.63 -28.18 -63.72
N ILE A 177 -26.70 -27.83 -63.00
CA ILE A 177 -28.03 -28.42 -63.20
C ILE A 177 -28.55 -28.06 -64.59
N GLU A 178 -28.51 -26.78 -64.98
CA GLU A 178 -28.95 -26.33 -66.31
C GLU A 178 -28.17 -27.03 -67.43
N LEU A 179 -26.86 -27.26 -67.26
CA LEU A 179 -26.04 -27.98 -68.22
C LEU A 179 -26.44 -29.47 -68.35
N ASP A 180 -26.74 -30.14 -67.23
CA ASP A 180 -27.15 -31.53 -67.24
C ASP A 180 -28.57 -31.70 -67.84
N GLU A 181 -29.46 -30.74 -67.63
CA GLU A 181 -30.76 -30.66 -68.32
C GLU A 181 -30.57 -30.49 -69.84
N LEU A 182 -29.75 -29.54 -70.28
CA LEU A 182 -29.45 -29.33 -71.71
C LEU A 182 -28.84 -30.56 -72.37
N ARG A 183 -27.96 -31.29 -71.67
CA ARG A 183 -27.39 -32.56 -72.16
C ARG A 183 -28.47 -33.63 -72.31
N THR A 184 -29.38 -33.71 -71.36
CA THR A 184 -30.51 -34.66 -71.41
C THR A 184 -31.44 -34.33 -72.57
N ASP A 185 -31.80 -33.06 -72.75
CA ASP A 185 -32.65 -32.61 -73.85
C ASP A 185 -31.99 -32.79 -75.22
N ARG A 186 -30.69 -32.54 -75.31
CA ARG A 186 -29.92 -32.86 -76.52
C ARG A 186 -30.03 -34.34 -76.88
N SER A 187 -29.85 -35.25 -75.91
CA SER A 187 -29.98 -36.70 -76.17
C SER A 187 -31.39 -37.05 -76.67
N ARG A 188 -32.44 -36.46 -76.07
CA ARG A 188 -33.83 -36.66 -76.51
C ARG A 188 -34.07 -36.17 -77.93
N LEU A 189 -33.51 -35.01 -78.29
CA LEU A 189 -33.61 -34.47 -79.64
C LEU A 189 -32.86 -35.35 -80.65
N GLU A 190 -31.69 -35.87 -80.28
CA GLU A 190 -30.94 -36.83 -81.10
C GLU A 190 -31.77 -38.10 -81.37
N ASP A 191 -32.44 -38.66 -80.36
CA ASP A 191 -33.36 -39.80 -80.51
C ASP A 191 -34.55 -39.47 -81.42
N GLN A 192 -35.18 -38.30 -81.24
CA GLN A 192 -36.27 -37.85 -82.09
C GLN A 192 -35.85 -37.71 -83.56
N ILE A 193 -34.64 -37.18 -83.82
CA ILE A 193 -34.10 -37.09 -85.19
C ILE A 193 -33.96 -38.49 -85.80
N VAL A 194 -33.50 -39.49 -85.04
CA VAL A 194 -33.41 -40.87 -85.53
C VAL A 194 -34.79 -41.41 -85.90
N VAL A 195 -35.79 -41.21 -85.03
CA VAL A 195 -37.19 -41.63 -85.30
C VAL A 195 -37.77 -40.90 -86.52
N MET A 196 -37.54 -39.59 -86.65
CA MET A 196 -37.98 -38.81 -87.81
C MET A 196 -37.32 -39.28 -89.11
N LYS A 197 -36.04 -39.67 -89.07
CA LYS A 197 -35.34 -40.25 -90.23
C LYS A 197 -35.94 -41.59 -90.63
N ASP A 198 -36.21 -42.49 -89.67
CA ASP A 198 -36.81 -43.80 -89.96
C ASP A 198 -38.23 -43.66 -90.55
N THR A 199 -39.07 -42.80 -89.95
CA THR A 199 -40.41 -42.51 -90.46
C THR A 199 -40.38 -41.92 -91.87
N LEU A 200 -39.44 -41.02 -92.18
CA LEU A 200 -39.25 -40.47 -93.52
C LEU A 200 -38.86 -41.54 -94.54
N VAL A 201 -37.96 -42.47 -94.18
CA VAL A 201 -37.60 -43.61 -95.03
C VAL A 201 -38.82 -44.51 -95.27
N ARG A 202 -39.59 -44.83 -94.23
CA ARG A 202 -40.83 -45.63 -94.33
C ARG A 202 -41.86 -44.97 -95.26
N LEU A 203 -42.09 -43.66 -95.10
CA LEU A 203 -43.03 -42.89 -95.93
C LEU A 203 -42.58 -42.84 -97.39
N LYS A 204 -41.28 -42.62 -97.65
CA LYS A 204 -40.73 -42.70 -99.02
C LYS A 204 -40.98 -44.09 -99.63
N GLY A 205 -40.75 -45.16 -98.87
CA GLY A 205 -41.05 -46.53 -99.31
C GLY A 205 -42.53 -46.75 -99.62
N ILE A 206 -43.45 -46.23 -98.80
CA ILE A 206 -44.90 -46.28 -99.05
C ILE A 206 -45.25 -45.51 -100.33
N ASN A 207 -44.72 -44.30 -100.50
CA ASN A 207 -44.99 -43.46 -101.66
C ASN A 207 -44.52 -44.13 -102.97
N ILE A 208 -43.34 -44.75 -102.98
CA ILE A 208 -42.84 -45.55 -104.11
C ILE A 208 -43.81 -46.69 -104.43
N ARG A 209 -44.25 -47.45 -103.41
CA ARG A 209 -45.22 -48.55 -103.61
C ARG A 209 -46.56 -48.05 -104.16
N LEU A 210 -47.09 -46.95 -103.64
CA LEU A 210 -48.34 -46.34 -104.11
C LEU A 210 -48.21 -45.83 -105.55
N ASN A 211 -47.10 -45.17 -105.89
CA ASN A 211 -46.84 -44.73 -107.26
C ASN A 211 -46.75 -45.91 -108.24
N ASN A 212 -46.09 -46.99 -107.85
CA ASN A 212 -46.03 -48.21 -108.65
C ASN A 212 -47.43 -48.83 -108.85
N ARG A 213 -48.25 -48.88 -107.80
CA ARG A 213 -49.65 -49.35 -107.87
C ARG A 213 -50.50 -48.45 -108.79
N ASN A 214 -50.38 -47.14 -108.68
CA ASN A 214 -51.12 -46.19 -109.52
C ASN A 214 -50.72 -46.34 -111.01
N LYS A 215 -49.44 -46.55 -111.31
CA LYS A 215 -48.98 -46.88 -112.67
C LYS A 215 -49.57 -48.18 -113.20
N GLN A 216 -49.74 -49.20 -112.34
CA GLN A 216 -50.38 -50.47 -112.72
C GLN A 216 -51.88 -50.32 -112.98
N LEU A 217 -52.59 -49.48 -112.22
CA LEU A 217 -54.04 -49.27 -112.37
C LEU A 217 -54.43 -48.37 -113.55
N LYS A 218 -53.48 -47.63 -114.14
CA LYS A 218 -53.68 -46.77 -115.32
C LYS A 218 -53.37 -47.47 -116.65
N LYS A 219 -53.02 -48.76 -116.62
CA LYS A 219 -52.98 -49.65 -117.78
C LYS A 219 -54.24 -50.50 -117.79
#